data_AF-A0A2M7PYV0-F1
#
_entry.id   AF-A0A2M7PYV0-F1
#
_cell.length_a   1.000
_cell.length_b   1.000
_cell.length_c   1.000
_cell.angle_alpha   90.00
_cell.angle_beta   90.00
_cell.angle_gamma   90.00
#
_symmetry.space_group_name_H-M   'P 1'
#
loop_
_entity.id
_entity.type
_entity.pdbx_description
1 polymer ?
#
loop_
_entity_poly.entity_id
_entity_poly.type
_entity_poly.pdbx_seq_one_letter_code
_entity_poly.pdbx_strand_id
1 'polypeptide(L)'
;MKTFHISMWVAVLLLISACGASTTGGVATTTSTTISGNAVAGAVNGTVSVLNTAGKVLTTATVSNGAFSVTIPNSALSGELIFEVTGTYTDEVSGNTVTLTAPNPLALRTAAAYFVAGAAGNAPITPDTTIINQLVVGGQTLTQATTTFQSVFGYAPDLSARPFDPYTTTITAQTQADKDAAFRVGLMSQLGSNLGLSAADLAEMPAKLAADLADGTFDGIAGGNPVTFISGVNLQVLNQSKPLANQLSMSVAQFSSSSKNAAGVVAPSMGLPPIKGDRPGFTKTVALTDGTQLNVMLDVVYAAPFQTGFRSTKTTHKITLTNTATNAPFDITAGGKVNRMMVMPLMYMNSGMNHTTPHSMVDTTQAAAGVYLVDMYYLMPSGMNNMPMGQWELTVQLGDTTSTNTMDPYARQYFYPNVMMNMGTDLLISKGSNILDTWTDMKGLTTPREYRVWLHDIYANAGGSHDLTVFISTRDMADMTMTMPMGGHGGMSFPPVYAGQTLHQALTGMTRPAKTVATVIVEASVDGGTTWNTMTSVKNMMMDTGKYQVIGLAGLTTGQAATVSIRVTVDGNVMLDAGGNNPQLSFTAL
;
A
#
# COMPACT_ATOMS: atom_id res chain seq x y z
N MET A 1 -30.12 -27.54 28.33
CA MET A 1 -29.55 -28.87 28.66
C MET A 1 -30.41 -29.95 28.01
N LYS A 2 -29.96 -30.52 26.90
CA LYS A 2 -30.47 -31.79 26.36
C LYS A 2 -29.27 -32.53 25.76
N THR A 3 -28.78 -33.50 26.52
CA THR A 3 -27.78 -34.50 26.18
C THR A 3 -28.37 -35.47 25.15
N PHE A 4 -27.61 -35.78 24.10
CA PHE A 4 -27.87 -36.94 23.24
C PHE A 4 -26.63 -37.84 23.26
N HIS A 5 -26.80 -39.00 23.91
CA HIS A 5 -25.96 -40.18 23.76
C HIS A 5 -26.52 -41.04 22.62
N ILE A 6 -25.66 -41.54 21.73
CA ILE A 6 -25.94 -42.72 20.92
C ILE A 6 -24.73 -43.65 20.96
N SER A 7 -24.97 -44.85 21.49
CA SER A 7 -24.07 -45.99 21.57
C SER A 7 -24.08 -46.81 20.27
N MET A 8 -22.87 -47.17 19.82
CA MET A 8 -22.38 -48.50 19.44
C MET A 8 -23.34 -49.52 18.80
N TRP A 9 -22.98 -50.01 17.60
CA TRP A 9 -23.11 -51.41 17.22
C TRP A 9 -21.89 -51.88 16.42
N VAL A 10 -21.29 -52.96 16.91
CA VAL A 10 -20.20 -53.75 16.33
C VAL A 10 -20.84 -54.85 15.47
N ALA A 11 -20.30 -55.09 14.27
CA ALA A 11 -20.55 -56.33 13.54
C ALA A 11 -19.21 -56.91 13.08
N VAL A 12 -18.81 -57.97 13.78
CA VAL A 12 -17.69 -58.87 13.47
C VAL A 12 -18.14 -59.80 12.34
N LEU A 13 -17.31 -59.95 11.30
CA LEU A 13 -17.34 -61.15 10.46
C LEU A 13 -15.91 -61.60 10.15
N LEU A 14 -15.52 -62.69 10.82
CA LEU A 14 -14.35 -63.51 10.54
C LEU A 14 -14.70 -64.51 9.43
N LEU A 15 -13.87 -64.60 8.40
CA LEU A 15 -13.67 -65.81 7.62
C LEU A 15 -12.16 -66.01 7.42
N ILE A 16 -11.66 -67.05 8.08
CA ILE A 16 -10.31 -67.59 7.96
C ILE A 16 -10.34 -68.66 6.87
N SER A 17 -9.40 -68.61 5.91
CA SER A 17 -8.80 -69.83 5.36
C SER A 17 -7.32 -69.58 5.09
N ALA A 18 -6.50 -70.46 5.65
CA ALA A 18 -5.05 -70.42 5.65
C ALA A 18 -4.46 -71.24 4.49
N CYS A 19 -3.30 -70.83 3.95
CA CYS A 19 -2.17 -71.73 3.73
C CYS A 19 -0.86 -70.96 3.40
N GLY A 20 0.15 -71.11 4.26
CA GLY A 20 1.55 -71.37 3.92
C GLY A 20 2.35 -70.43 3.00
N ALA A 21 3.15 -69.55 3.60
CA ALA A 21 4.60 -69.44 3.34
C ALA A 21 5.21 -68.39 4.28
N SER A 22 5.95 -68.85 5.30
CA SER A 22 6.74 -68.00 6.18
C SER A 22 7.93 -67.45 5.41
N THR A 23 7.77 -66.29 4.79
CA THR A 23 8.89 -65.39 4.53
C THR A 23 8.86 -64.33 5.61
N THR A 24 9.90 -64.31 6.45
CA THR A 24 10.28 -63.12 7.21
C THR A 24 10.68 -62.06 6.19
N GLY A 25 9.69 -61.45 5.56
CA GLY A 25 9.84 -60.20 4.82
C GLY A 25 10.16 -59.14 5.87
N GLY A 26 11.44 -59.01 6.21
CA GLY A 26 11.94 -57.83 6.90
C GLY A 26 11.45 -56.64 6.10
N VAL A 27 10.59 -55.82 6.71
CA VAL A 27 10.18 -54.54 6.12
C VAL A 27 11.47 -53.86 5.73
N ALA A 28 11.72 -53.73 4.41
CA ALA A 28 12.91 -53.08 3.92
C ALA A 28 12.87 -51.65 4.45
N THR A 29 13.61 -51.40 5.53
CA THR A 29 13.79 -50.07 6.07
C THR A 29 14.44 -49.29 4.93
N THR A 30 13.68 -48.36 4.34
CA THR A 30 14.22 -47.49 3.31
C THR A 30 15.44 -46.79 3.92
N THR A 31 16.57 -46.79 3.22
CA THR A 31 17.80 -46.13 3.69
C THR A 31 17.81 -44.64 3.31
N SER A 32 16.83 -44.22 2.51
CA SER A 32 16.67 -42.87 2.01
C SER A 32 15.20 -42.46 1.92
N THR A 33 14.95 -41.15 1.89
CA THR A 33 13.63 -40.54 1.73
C THR A 33 13.64 -39.61 0.53
N THR A 34 12.60 -39.67 -0.28
CA THR A 34 12.40 -38.75 -1.42
C THR A 34 11.64 -37.52 -0.96
N ILE A 35 12.25 -36.36 -1.16
CA ILE A 35 11.67 -35.06 -0.87
C ILE A 35 11.37 -34.37 -2.21
N SER A 36 10.14 -33.93 -2.39
CA SER A 36 9.75 -33.09 -3.51
C SER A 36 9.85 -31.62 -3.11
N GLY A 37 9.94 -30.72 -4.08
CA GLY A 37 9.91 -29.30 -3.77
C GLY A 37 9.74 -28.42 -5.00
N ASN A 38 9.72 -27.12 -4.72
CA ASN A 38 9.54 -26.07 -5.71
C ASN A 38 10.60 -24.99 -5.47
N ALA A 39 11.35 -24.61 -6.49
CA ALA A 39 12.27 -23.49 -6.50
C ALA A 39 11.68 -22.37 -7.37
N VAL A 40 11.22 -21.29 -6.73
CA VAL A 40 10.42 -20.26 -7.39
C VAL A 40 10.87 -18.86 -6.94
N ALA A 41 11.38 -18.10 -7.91
CA ALA A 41 11.51 -16.64 -7.92
C ALA A 41 10.92 -16.08 -9.24
N GLY A 42 10.01 -16.85 -9.83
CA GLY A 42 9.97 -17.22 -11.26
C GLY A 42 10.30 -18.71 -11.39
N ALA A 43 9.73 -19.44 -12.37
CA ALA A 43 9.93 -20.89 -12.46
C ALA A 43 11.38 -21.26 -12.82
N VAL A 44 12.16 -21.74 -11.84
CA VAL A 44 13.61 -21.99 -12.02
C VAL A 44 13.88 -23.24 -12.85
N ASN A 45 14.85 -23.15 -13.75
CA ASN A 45 15.48 -24.31 -14.40
C ASN A 45 16.94 -24.40 -13.94
N GLY A 46 17.37 -25.54 -13.43
CA GLY A 46 18.72 -25.67 -12.88
C GLY A 46 18.96 -26.93 -12.07
N THR A 47 19.67 -26.78 -10.95
CA THR A 47 20.09 -27.89 -10.08
C THR A 47 19.90 -27.49 -8.63
N VAL A 48 19.29 -28.40 -7.85
CA VAL A 48 19.22 -28.32 -6.39
C VAL A 48 20.32 -29.18 -5.80
N SER A 49 21.06 -28.63 -4.85
CA SER A 49 22.02 -29.33 -4.01
C SER A 49 21.49 -29.36 -2.58
N VAL A 50 21.54 -30.53 -1.94
CA VAL A 50 21.20 -30.67 -0.52
C VAL A 50 22.49 -30.81 0.26
N LEU A 51 22.73 -29.92 1.20
CA LEU A 51 23.92 -29.85 2.03
C LEU A 51 23.57 -30.06 3.50
N ASN A 52 24.55 -30.53 4.27
CA ASN A 52 24.50 -30.42 5.73
C ASN A 52 25.06 -29.07 6.20
N THR A 53 25.01 -28.80 7.51
CA THR A 53 25.52 -27.55 8.11
C THR A 53 27.03 -27.36 7.99
N ALA A 54 27.79 -28.42 7.68
CA ALA A 54 29.22 -28.35 7.40
C ALA A 54 29.52 -28.01 5.92
N GLY A 55 28.49 -27.76 5.10
CA GLY A 55 28.64 -27.46 3.67
C GLY A 55 28.95 -28.68 2.80
N LYS A 56 28.82 -29.90 3.33
CA LYS A 56 29.00 -31.12 2.53
C LYS A 56 27.74 -31.39 1.72
N VAL A 57 27.87 -31.45 0.40
CA VAL A 57 26.82 -31.92 -0.50
C VAL A 57 26.49 -33.38 -0.22
N LEU A 58 25.25 -33.65 0.11
CA LEU A 58 24.70 -34.98 0.37
C LEU A 58 24.14 -35.61 -0.90
N THR A 59 23.48 -34.81 -1.74
CA THR A 59 22.81 -35.23 -2.97
C THR A 59 22.48 -34.02 -3.84
N THR A 60 22.18 -34.26 -5.12
CA THR A 60 21.77 -33.24 -6.10
C THR A 60 20.64 -33.75 -6.97
N ALA A 61 19.78 -32.86 -7.46
CA ALA A 61 18.75 -33.19 -8.44
C ALA A 61 18.54 -32.05 -9.45
N THR A 62 17.97 -32.38 -10.61
CA THR A 62 17.56 -31.37 -11.59
C THR A 62 16.31 -30.65 -11.11
N VAL A 63 16.30 -29.33 -11.31
CA VAL A 63 15.12 -28.47 -11.17
C VAL A 63 14.61 -28.16 -12.57
N SER A 64 13.35 -28.47 -12.84
CA SER A 64 12.71 -28.22 -14.14
C SER A 64 11.39 -27.51 -13.90
N ASN A 65 11.23 -26.31 -14.48
CA ASN A 65 10.06 -25.46 -14.30
C ASN A 65 9.69 -25.28 -12.81
N GLY A 66 10.70 -24.99 -12.00
CA GLY A 66 10.64 -24.87 -10.55
C GLY A 66 10.50 -26.19 -9.79
N ALA A 67 10.00 -27.28 -10.39
CA ALA A 67 9.80 -28.53 -9.68
C ALA A 67 11.09 -29.36 -9.57
N PHE A 68 11.27 -30.04 -8.45
CA PHE A 68 12.32 -31.05 -8.28
C PHE A 68 11.88 -32.20 -7.37
N SER A 69 12.62 -33.30 -7.44
CA SER A 69 12.50 -34.44 -6.54
C SER A 69 13.90 -34.96 -6.25
N VAL A 70 14.25 -35.10 -4.96
CA VAL A 70 15.59 -35.45 -4.51
C VAL A 70 15.55 -36.54 -3.44
N THR A 71 16.45 -37.50 -3.52
CA THR A 71 16.55 -38.61 -2.56
C THR A 71 17.67 -38.34 -1.56
N ILE A 72 17.33 -38.28 -0.28
CA ILE A 72 18.22 -37.92 0.84
C ILE A 72 18.43 -39.14 1.74
N PRO A 73 19.66 -39.46 2.19
CA PRO A 73 19.91 -40.51 3.17
C PRO A 73 19.17 -40.27 4.49
N ASN A 74 18.52 -41.30 5.04
CA ASN A 74 17.74 -41.18 6.28
C ASN A 74 18.58 -40.77 7.49
N SER A 75 19.88 -41.11 7.49
CA SER A 75 20.83 -40.67 8.51
C SER A 75 21.00 -39.14 8.56
N ALA A 76 20.82 -38.45 7.45
CA ALA A 76 20.96 -36.99 7.37
C ALA A 76 19.72 -36.23 7.89
N LEU A 77 18.53 -36.87 7.91
CA LEU A 77 17.27 -36.22 8.28
C LEU A 77 17.23 -35.78 9.75
N SER A 78 18.09 -36.37 10.61
CA SER A 78 18.23 -35.98 12.01
C SER A 78 18.91 -34.61 12.20
N GLY A 79 19.64 -34.12 11.20
CA GLY A 79 20.30 -32.82 11.23
C GLY A 79 19.53 -31.74 10.47
N GLU A 80 19.99 -30.50 10.57
CA GLU A 80 19.54 -29.43 9.67
C GLU A 80 20.00 -29.71 8.23
N LEU A 81 19.15 -29.35 7.27
CA LEU A 81 19.44 -29.47 5.85
C LEU A 81 19.37 -28.10 5.20
N ILE A 82 20.26 -27.88 4.24
CA ILE A 82 20.30 -26.67 3.41
C ILE A 82 20.07 -27.11 1.98
N PHE A 83 19.04 -26.58 1.33
CA PHE A 83 18.76 -26.77 -0.08
C PHE A 83 19.21 -25.52 -0.80
N GLU A 84 20.10 -25.64 -1.77
CA GLU A 84 20.58 -24.52 -2.60
C GLU A 84 20.29 -24.79 -4.06
N VAL A 85 19.76 -23.80 -4.76
CA VAL A 85 19.39 -23.90 -6.17
C VAL A 85 20.18 -22.88 -6.98
N THR A 86 20.90 -23.40 -7.97
CA THR A 86 21.54 -22.62 -9.04
C THR A 86 20.86 -22.90 -10.36
N GLY A 87 20.90 -21.96 -11.30
CA GLY A 87 20.16 -22.08 -12.56
C GLY A 87 19.73 -20.73 -13.11
N THR A 88 18.59 -20.72 -13.80
CA THR A 88 18.01 -19.49 -14.35
C THR A 88 16.50 -19.46 -14.17
N TYR A 89 15.94 -18.27 -14.14
CA TYR A 89 14.49 -18.03 -14.21
C TYR A 89 14.22 -16.73 -14.96
N THR A 90 12.98 -16.54 -15.39
CA THR A 90 12.50 -15.25 -15.89
C THR A 90 11.73 -14.57 -14.77
N ASP A 91 12.16 -13.37 -14.38
CA ASP A 91 11.47 -12.54 -13.39
C ASP A 91 10.15 -12.02 -14.00
N GLU A 92 9.04 -12.31 -13.34
CA GLU A 92 7.70 -12.06 -13.87
C GLU A 92 7.41 -10.58 -14.11
N VAL A 93 7.88 -9.69 -13.22
CA VAL A 93 7.61 -8.26 -13.31
C VAL A 93 8.48 -7.59 -14.35
N SER A 94 9.80 -7.74 -14.26
CA SER A 94 10.75 -7.08 -15.18
C SER A 94 10.85 -7.79 -16.54
N GLY A 95 10.54 -9.09 -16.62
CA GLY A 95 10.77 -9.91 -17.80
C GLY A 95 12.23 -10.29 -18.03
N ASN A 96 13.14 -9.92 -17.12
CA ASN A 96 14.55 -10.23 -17.24
C ASN A 96 14.84 -11.70 -16.93
N THR A 97 15.79 -12.29 -17.65
CA THR A 97 16.36 -13.60 -17.27
C THR A 97 17.41 -13.42 -16.18
N VAL A 98 17.15 -13.97 -15.00
CA VAL A 98 18.04 -13.95 -13.84
C VAL A 98 18.84 -15.24 -13.79
N THR A 99 20.13 -15.13 -13.46
CA THR A 99 21.02 -16.29 -13.28
C THR A 99 21.39 -16.46 -11.82
N LEU A 100 21.00 -17.59 -11.25
CA LEU A 100 21.34 -18.04 -9.91
C LEU A 100 22.67 -18.80 -9.94
N THR A 101 23.63 -18.35 -9.13
CA THR A 101 25.00 -18.88 -9.12
C THR A 101 25.34 -19.39 -7.72
N ALA A 102 26.46 -20.09 -7.55
CA ALA A 102 26.87 -20.57 -6.23
C ALA A 102 27.03 -19.45 -5.17
N PRO A 103 27.52 -18.24 -5.51
CA PRO A 103 27.50 -17.11 -4.58
C PRO A 103 26.11 -16.54 -4.26
N ASN A 104 25.17 -16.66 -5.20
CA ASN A 104 23.81 -16.12 -5.09
C ASN A 104 22.76 -17.19 -5.49
N PRO A 105 22.63 -18.29 -4.71
CA PRO A 105 21.62 -19.31 -4.97
C PRO A 105 20.28 -18.88 -4.36
N LEU A 106 19.18 -19.48 -4.81
CA LEU A 106 18.00 -19.56 -3.93
C LEU A 106 18.24 -20.66 -2.89
N ALA A 107 17.82 -20.43 -1.66
CA ALA A 107 18.10 -21.34 -0.56
C ALA A 107 16.90 -21.57 0.37
N LEU A 108 16.89 -22.74 1.01
CA LEU A 108 16.03 -23.08 2.15
C LEU A 108 16.90 -23.78 3.18
N ARG A 109 16.79 -23.34 4.44
CA ARG A 109 17.33 -24.08 5.58
C ARG A 109 16.19 -24.61 6.44
N THR A 110 16.26 -25.89 6.80
CA THR A 110 15.27 -26.52 7.67
C THR A 110 15.83 -26.74 9.07
N ALA A 111 14.96 -26.79 10.07
CA ALA A 111 15.33 -27.29 11.39
C ALA A 111 15.76 -28.78 11.31
N ALA A 112 16.49 -29.22 12.33
CA ALA A 112 16.79 -30.63 12.53
C ALA A 112 15.51 -31.46 12.64
N ALA A 113 15.49 -32.66 12.06
CA ALA A 113 14.33 -33.56 12.05
C ALA A 113 13.06 -32.97 11.42
N TYR A 114 13.18 -31.94 10.56
CA TYR A 114 12.03 -31.37 9.84
C TYR A 114 11.36 -32.39 8.91
N PHE A 115 12.15 -33.20 8.20
CA PHE A 115 11.63 -34.29 7.37
C PHE A 115 11.66 -35.62 8.12
N VAL A 116 10.60 -36.41 7.96
CA VAL A 116 10.46 -37.73 8.59
C VAL A 116 10.83 -38.82 7.59
N ALA A 117 11.64 -39.79 8.04
CA ALA A 117 12.06 -40.91 7.21
C ALA A 117 10.86 -41.68 6.63
N GLY A 118 10.84 -41.87 5.32
CA GLY A 118 9.77 -42.58 4.59
C GLY A 118 8.48 -41.77 4.39
N ALA A 119 8.38 -40.55 4.93
CA ALA A 119 7.24 -39.67 4.70
C ALA A 119 7.48 -38.78 3.48
N ALA A 120 6.39 -38.41 2.79
CA ALA A 120 6.46 -37.37 1.76
C ALA A 120 6.80 -36.03 2.42
N GLY A 121 7.80 -35.34 1.89
CA GLY A 121 8.18 -33.99 2.30
C GLY A 121 8.06 -33.00 1.16
N ASN A 122 7.94 -31.72 1.52
CA ASN A 122 7.96 -30.59 0.60
C ASN A 122 9.06 -29.59 1.01
N ALA A 123 9.83 -29.11 0.04
CA ALA A 123 10.89 -28.11 0.24
C ALA A 123 10.62 -26.90 -0.67
N PRO A 124 9.90 -25.87 -0.19
CA PRO A 124 9.71 -24.63 -0.94
C PRO A 124 10.95 -23.74 -0.81
N ILE A 125 11.58 -23.46 -1.94
CA ILE A 125 12.79 -22.65 -2.07
C ILE A 125 12.39 -21.35 -2.79
N THR A 126 12.32 -20.25 -2.05
CA THR A 126 11.86 -18.94 -2.55
C THR A 126 12.83 -17.83 -2.11
N PRO A 127 12.69 -16.59 -2.63
CA PRO A 127 13.43 -15.44 -2.09
C PRO A 127 13.29 -15.30 -0.56
N ASP A 128 12.10 -15.54 -0.02
CA ASP A 128 11.81 -15.46 1.42
C ASP A 128 12.66 -16.43 2.25
N THR A 129 12.68 -17.71 1.85
CA THR A 129 13.48 -18.74 2.55
C THR A 129 14.97 -18.49 2.35
N THR A 130 15.34 -17.84 1.24
CA THR A 130 16.72 -17.46 0.96
C THR A 130 17.17 -16.35 1.91
N ILE A 131 16.35 -15.32 2.15
CA ILE A 131 16.63 -14.26 3.14
C ILE A 131 16.85 -14.88 4.52
N ILE A 132 15.98 -15.80 4.95
CA ILE A 132 16.12 -16.48 6.25
C ILE A 132 17.43 -17.29 6.30
N ASN A 133 17.77 -18.05 5.25
CA ASN A 133 19.04 -18.78 5.23
C ASN A 133 20.24 -17.83 5.30
N GLN A 134 20.21 -16.69 4.60
CA GLN A 134 21.29 -15.71 4.61
C GLN A 134 21.46 -15.05 5.99
N LEU A 135 20.36 -14.78 6.71
CA LEU A 135 20.41 -14.34 8.11
C LEU A 135 21.08 -15.38 9.01
N VAL A 136 20.82 -16.67 8.79
CA VAL A 136 21.49 -17.75 9.54
C VAL A 136 22.97 -17.85 9.21
N VAL A 137 23.34 -17.73 7.93
CA VAL A 137 24.74 -17.65 7.49
C VAL A 137 25.44 -16.43 8.10
N GLY A 138 24.72 -15.32 8.28
CA GLY A 138 25.16 -14.10 8.97
C GLY A 138 25.29 -14.23 10.50
N GLY A 139 24.99 -15.40 11.08
CA GLY A 139 25.23 -15.70 12.49
C GLY A 139 23.97 -15.76 13.37
N GLN A 140 22.77 -15.54 12.82
CA GLN A 140 21.53 -15.75 13.58
C GLN A 140 21.18 -17.25 13.70
N THR A 141 20.47 -17.65 14.76
CA THR A 141 19.80 -18.97 14.77
C THR A 141 18.62 -18.99 13.80
N LEU A 142 18.18 -20.18 13.37
CA LEU A 142 17.02 -20.30 12.46
C LEU A 142 15.76 -19.62 13.03
N THR A 143 15.51 -19.76 14.34
CA THR A 143 14.38 -19.11 15.02
C THR A 143 14.53 -17.59 15.00
N GLN A 144 15.71 -17.05 15.33
CA GLN A 144 15.96 -15.61 15.29
C GLN A 144 15.82 -15.06 13.87
N ALA A 145 16.41 -15.72 12.87
CA ALA A 145 16.29 -15.33 11.47
C ALA A 145 14.83 -15.27 11.01
N THR A 146 14.03 -16.25 11.41
CA THR A 146 12.58 -16.27 11.12
C THR A 146 11.86 -15.11 11.80
N THR A 147 12.15 -14.81 13.07
CA THR A 147 11.56 -13.67 13.79
C THR A 147 11.97 -12.33 13.19
N THR A 148 13.25 -12.16 12.84
CA THR A 148 13.78 -10.97 12.17
C THR A 148 13.06 -10.74 10.84
N PHE A 149 12.97 -11.77 9.99
CA PHE A 149 12.21 -11.73 8.75
C PHE A 149 10.73 -11.35 9.00
N GLN A 150 10.06 -12.03 9.93
CA GLN A 150 8.65 -11.82 10.22
C GLN A 150 8.36 -10.39 10.73
N SER A 151 9.30 -9.77 11.45
CA SER A 151 9.12 -8.40 11.95
C SER A 151 9.02 -7.34 10.84
N VAL A 152 9.61 -7.61 9.66
CA VAL A 152 9.63 -6.69 8.52
C VAL A 152 8.63 -7.08 7.45
N PHE A 153 8.50 -8.37 7.14
CA PHE A 153 7.58 -8.84 6.09
C PHE A 153 6.17 -9.13 6.61
N GLY A 154 6.00 -9.25 7.93
CA GLY A 154 4.72 -9.51 8.58
C GLY A 154 4.34 -10.99 8.67
N TYR A 155 5.11 -11.91 8.06
CA TYR A 155 4.79 -13.34 8.02
C TYR A 155 6.03 -14.23 8.22
N ALA A 156 5.79 -15.50 8.53
CA ALA A 156 6.78 -16.57 8.41
C ALA A 156 6.48 -17.40 7.14
N PRO A 157 7.48 -17.77 6.34
CA PRO A 157 7.27 -18.65 5.19
C PRO A 157 6.67 -20.00 5.60
N ASP A 158 5.62 -20.42 4.91
CA ASP A 158 4.99 -21.73 5.14
C ASP A 158 5.77 -22.81 4.38
N LEU A 159 6.52 -23.63 5.11
CA LEU A 159 7.34 -24.68 4.53
C LEU A 159 6.54 -25.89 4.00
N SER A 160 5.22 -25.92 4.23
CA SER A 160 4.31 -26.91 3.64
C SER A 160 3.70 -26.45 2.31
N ALA A 161 3.72 -25.14 2.04
CA ALA A 161 3.19 -24.55 0.81
C ALA A 161 4.01 -24.95 -0.42
N ARG A 162 3.33 -25.09 -1.56
CA ARG A 162 3.89 -25.41 -2.87
C ARG A 162 3.81 -24.17 -3.75
N PRO A 163 4.78 -23.24 -3.62
CA PRO A 163 4.78 -22.03 -4.42
C PRO A 163 4.84 -22.38 -5.90
N PHE A 164 4.26 -21.51 -6.71
CA PHE A 164 4.26 -21.59 -8.15
C PHE A 164 4.50 -20.20 -8.72
N ASP A 165 4.91 -20.14 -9.99
CA ASP A 165 5.09 -18.88 -10.70
C ASP A 165 3.71 -18.25 -11.02
N PRO A 166 3.37 -17.09 -10.44
CA PRO A 166 2.06 -16.46 -10.63
C PRO A 166 1.85 -15.88 -12.03
N TYR A 167 2.88 -15.80 -12.88
CA TYR A 167 2.76 -15.31 -14.25
C TYR A 167 2.42 -16.41 -15.26
N THR A 168 2.95 -17.62 -15.06
CA THR A 168 2.83 -18.72 -16.02
C THR A 168 1.82 -19.79 -15.59
N THR A 169 1.42 -19.82 -14.31
CA THR A 169 0.57 -20.89 -13.77
C THR A 169 -0.90 -20.50 -13.75
N THR A 170 -1.77 -21.38 -14.26
CA THR A 170 -3.23 -21.28 -14.06
C THR A 170 -3.63 -21.97 -12.75
N ILE A 171 -4.37 -21.25 -11.90
CA ILE A 171 -4.91 -21.81 -10.65
C ILE A 171 -6.02 -22.83 -10.98
N THR A 172 -5.88 -24.05 -10.48
CA THR A 172 -6.89 -25.12 -10.61
C THR A 172 -7.21 -25.78 -9.27
N ALA A 173 -6.18 -26.24 -8.54
CA ALA A 173 -6.33 -27.01 -7.31
C ALA A 173 -5.42 -26.54 -6.15
N GLN A 174 -4.70 -25.44 -6.34
CA GLN A 174 -3.78 -24.90 -5.35
C GLN A 174 -4.52 -24.45 -4.09
N THR A 175 -3.93 -24.77 -2.93
CA THR A 175 -4.45 -24.37 -1.62
C THR A 175 -4.28 -22.87 -1.40
N GLN A 176 -4.88 -22.31 -0.35
CA GLN A 176 -4.66 -20.90 -0.03
C GLN A 176 -3.20 -20.63 0.35
N ALA A 177 -2.54 -21.54 1.07
CA ALA A 177 -1.13 -21.41 1.42
C ALA A 177 -0.23 -21.37 0.16
N ASP A 178 -0.53 -22.19 -0.84
CA ASP A 178 0.19 -22.18 -2.13
C ASP A 178 0.03 -20.84 -2.86
N LYS A 179 -1.20 -20.28 -2.86
CA LYS A 179 -1.51 -18.98 -3.46
C LYS A 179 -0.82 -17.83 -2.72
N ASP A 180 -0.82 -17.86 -1.40
CA ASP A 180 -0.14 -16.86 -0.57
C ASP A 180 1.37 -16.88 -0.81
N ALA A 181 1.97 -18.08 -0.91
CA ALA A 181 3.39 -18.24 -1.22
C ALA A 181 3.71 -17.75 -2.65
N ALA A 182 2.88 -18.07 -3.64
CA ALA A 182 3.03 -17.57 -5.01
C ALA A 182 2.88 -16.03 -5.09
N PHE A 183 1.96 -15.44 -4.32
CA PHE A 183 1.82 -13.99 -4.23
C PHE A 183 3.10 -13.33 -3.68
N ARG A 184 3.72 -13.93 -2.66
CA ARG A 184 4.95 -13.42 -2.04
C ARG A 184 6.16 -13.48 -2.99
N VAL A 185 6.24 -14.49 -3.85
CA VAL A 185 7.22 -14.54 -4.96
C VAL A 185 7.05 -13.32 -5.86
N GLY A 186 5.83 -13.08 -6.35
CA GLY A 186 5.50 -11.92 -7.19
C GLY A 186 5.71 -10.56 -6.52
N LEU A 187 5.42 -10.49 -5.22
CA LEU A 187 5.72 -9.32 -4.40
C LEU A 187 7.22 -8.99 -4.40
N MET A 188 8.10 -10.00 -4.25
CA MET A 188 9.54 -9.80 -4.27
C MET A 188 10.04 -9.36 -5.64
N SER A 189 9.48 -9.91 -6.72
CA SER A 189 9.73 -9.45 -8.09
C SER A 189 9.32 -7.97 -8.28
N GLN A 190 8.13 -7.59 -7.78
CA GLN A 190 7.66 -6.20 -7.81
C GLN A 190 8.51 -5.26 -6.96
N LEU A 191 9.00 -5.72 -5.80
CA LEU A 191 9.95 -4.96 -4.99
C LEU A 191 11.26 -4.71 -5.74
N GLY A 192 11.83 -5.73 -6.37
CA GLY A 192 13.03 -5.58 -7.19
C GLY A 192 12.85 -4.56 -8.31
N SER A 193 11.69 -4.58 -8.99
CA SER A 193 11.33 -3.56 -9.99
C SER A 193 11.22 -2.15 -9.39
N ASN A 194 10.58 -2.00 -8.22
CA ASN A 194 10.45 -0.71 -7.53
C ASN A 194 11.79 -0.11 -7.10
N LEU A 195 12.72 -0.98 -6.69
CA LEU A 195 14.08 -0.61 -6.32
C LEU A 195 14.98 -0.34 -7.55
N GLY A 196 14.49 -0.59 -8.77
CA GLY A 196 15.23 -0.39 -10.01
C GLY A 196 16.35 -1.41 -10.23
N LEU A 197 16.17 -2.65 -9.75
CA LEU A 197 17.19 -3.69 -9.80
C LEU A 197 17.34 -4.30 -11.20
N SER A 198 18.59 -4.54 -11.61
CA SER A 198 18.93 -5.30 -12.80
C SER A 198 18.77 -6.81 -12.59
N ALA A 199 18.91 -7.63 -13.64
CA ALA A 199 18.88 -9.09 -13.52
C ALA A 199 19.95 -9.65 -12.57
N ALA A 200 21.14 -9.06 -12.56
CA ALA A 200 22.21 -9.47 -11.64
C ALA A 200 21.88 -9.09 -10.19
N ASP A 201 21.31 -7.91 -9.99
CA ASP A 201 20.89 -7.42 -8.68
C ASP A 201 19.72 -8.26 -8.11
N LEU A 202 18.80 -8.71 -8.96
CA LEU A 202 17.70 -9.60 -8.55
C LEU A 202 18.21 -10.92 -7.98
N ALA A 203 19.30 -11.49 -8.52
CA ALA A 203 19.90 -12.70 -7.99
C ALA A 203 20.50 -12.49 -6.58
N GLU A 204 21.13 -11.33 -6.32
CA GLU A 204 21.72 -11.01 -5.01
C GLU A 204 20.73 -10.39 -4.01
N MET A 205 19.54 -9.97 -4.46
CA MET A 205 18.55 -9.28 -3.63
C MET A 205 18.26 -9.99 -2.31
N PRO A 206 18.02 -11.32 -2.26
CA PRO A 206 17.81 -11.99 -0.97
C PRO A 206 18.98 -11.83 0.02
N ALA A 207 20.23 -11.87 -0.47
CA ALA A 207 21.40 -11.68 0.38
C ALA A 207 21.57 -10.22 0.83
N LYS A 208 21.28 -9.25 -0.05
CA LYS A 208 21.34 -7.81 0.29
C LYS A 208 20.27 -7.41 1.29
N LEU A 209 19.04 -7.91 1.14
CA LEU A 209 17.97 -7.68 2.11
C LEU A 209 18.28 -8.37 3.44
N ALA A 210 18.86 -9.58 3.43
CA ALA A 210 19.31 -10.22 4.67
C ALA A 210 20.42 -9.43 5.38
N ALA A 211 21.36 -8.84 4.63
CA ALA A 211 22.42 -8.01 5.21
C ALA A 211 21.86 -6.75 5.86
N ASP A 212 20.89 -6.08 5.23
CA ASP A 212 20.14 -4.95 5.80
C ASP A 212 19.41 -5.36 7.10
N LEU A 213 18.73 -6.50 7.06
CA LEU A 213 17.97 -7.03 8.21
C LEU A 213 18.84 -7.54 9.37
N ALA A 214 20.14 -7.72 9.17
CA ALA A 214 21.00 -8.40 10.13
C ALA A 214 21.09 -7.68 11.48
N ASP A 215 20.92 -6.35 11.51
CA ASP A 215 20.89 -5.54 12.74
C ASP A 215 19.48 -5.29 13.30
N GLY A 216 18.46 -5.92 12.70
CA GLY A 216 17.06 -5.80 13.10
C GLY A 216 16.33 -4.58 12.53
N THR A 217 16.98 -3.80 11.66
CA THR A 217 16.35 -2.69 10.96
C THR A 217 16.20 -2.98 9.45
N PHE A 218 15.46 -2.13 8.74
CA PHE A 218 15.23 -2.27 7.30
C PHE A 218 15.33 -0.88 6.69
N ASP A 219 16.54 -0.34 6.74
CA ASP A 219 16.85 1.06 6.48
C ASP A 219 17.95 1.25 5.42
N GLY A 220 18.41 0.16 4.81
CA GLY A 220 19.43 0.10 3.79
C GLY A 220 20.85 0.10 4.35
N ILE A 221 21.06 -0.18 5.64
CA ILE A 221 22.36 -0.15 6.32
C ILE A 221 22.65 -1.51 6.94
N ALA A 222 23.86 -2.02 6.74
CA ALA A 222 24.37 -3.22 7.37
C ALA A 222 25.59 -2.88 8.22
N GLY A 223 25.44 -2.93 9.56
CA GLY A 223 26.55 -2.68 10.48
C GLY A 223 27.19 -1.29 10.30
N GLY A 224 26.37 -0.28 10.00
CA GLY A 224 26.80 1.10 9.74
C GLY A 224 27.23 1.39 8.30
N ASN A 225 27.30 0.40 7.41
CA ASN A 225 27.67 0.59 6.01
C ASN A 225 26.43 0.51 5.09
N PRO A 226 26.32 1.37 4.07
CA PRO A 226 25.20 1.29 3.13
C PRO A 226 25.21 -0.03 2.35
N VAL A 227 24.05 -0.68 2.26
CA VAL A 227 23.87 -1.87 1.41
C VAL A 227 23.75 -1.41 -0.04
N THR A 228 24.69 -1.85 -0.86
CA THR A 228 24.77 -1.49 -2.28
C THR A 228 24.78 -2.74 -3.16
N PHE A 229 24.01 -2.69 -4.25
CA PHE A 229 23.93 -3.72 -5.28
C PHE A 229 25.04 -3.56 -6.33
N ILE A 230 25.27 -4.58 -7.15
CA ILE A 230 26.31 -4.63 -8.19
C ILE A 230 26.12 -3.49 -9.20
N SER A 231 24.88 -3.15 -9.54
CA SER A 231 24.58 -2.02 -10.44
C SER A 231 24.85 -0.63 -9.84
N GLY A 232 25.17 -0.56 -8.54
CA GLY A 232 25.34 0.69 -7.81
C GLY A 232 24.07 1.22 -7.14
N VAL A 233 22.95 0.49 -7.21
CA VAL A 233 21.75 0.83 -6.43
C VAL A 233 22.09 0.77 -4.93
N ASN A 234 21.93 1.90 -4.24
CA ASN A 234 22.23 2.06 -2.82
C ASN A 234 20.92 2.11 -2.01
N LEU A 235 20.70 1.11 -1.15
CA LEU A 235 19.46 1.00 -0.38
C LEU A 235 19.28 2.10 0.66
N GLN A 236 20.36 2.60 1.27
CA GLN A 236 20.28 3.70 2.23
C GLN A 236 19.77 4.98 1.54
N VAL A 237 20.30 5.29 0.35
CA VAL A 237 19.87 6.45 -0.44
C VAL A 237 18.40 6.29 -0.86
N LEU A 238 18.00 5.10 -1.30
CA LEU A 238 16.60 4.82 -1.61
C LEU A 238 15.72 5.01 -0.37
N ASN A 239 16.11 4.46 0.77
CA ASN A 239 15.37 4.56 2.03
C ASN A 239 15.14 6.01 2.50
N GLN A 240 16.11 6.90 2.29
CA GLN A 240 15.98 8.33 2.61
C GLN A 240 14.89 9.01 1.79
N SER A 241 14.76 8.66 0.50
CA SER A 241 13.72 9.20 -0.37
C SER A 241 12.36 8.53 -0.13
N LYS A 242 12.33 7.20 -0.21
CA LYS A 242 11.17 6.32 -0.03
C LYS A 242 11.57 5.17 0.90
N PRO A 243 11.11 5.16 2.17
CA PRO A 243 11.47 4.11 3.12
C PRO A 243 11.24 2.71 2.56
N LEU A 244 12.18 1.79 2.76
CA LEU A 244 12.13 0.44 2.16
C LEU A 244 10.88 -0.32 2.58
N ALA A 245 10.47 -0.19 3.85
CA ALA A 245 9.22 -0.77 4.35
C ALA A 245 7.99 -0.27 3.57
N ASN A 246 7.97 1.01 3.20
CA ASN A 246 6.85 1.59 2.45
C ASN A 246 6.90 1.15 0.99
N GLN A 247 8.09 1.02 0.39
CA GLN A 247 8.23 0.44 -0.94
C GLN A 247 7.73 -1.01 -0.96
N LEU A 248 8.05 -1.80 0.05
CA LEU A 248 7.54 -3.16 0.21
C LEU A 248 6.01 -3.19 0.34
N SER A 249 5.39 -2.31 1.15
CA SER A 249 3.93 -2.19 1.22
C SER A 249 3.31 -1.76 -0.12
N MET A 250 3.94 -0.85 -0.86
CA MET A 250 3.49 -0.42 -2.19
C MET A 250 3.59 -1.54 -3.23
N SER A 251 4.63 -2.39 -3.14
CA SER A 251 4.79 -3.55 -4.02
C SER A 251 3.64 -4.54 -3.89
N VAL A 252 3.01 -4.66 -2.71
CA VAL A 252 1.79 -5.47 -2.53
C VAL A 252 0.69 -4.97 -3.45
N ALA A 253 0.36 -3.67 -3.38
CA ALA A 253 -0.67 -3.06 -4.20
C ALA A 253 -0.37 -3.21 -5.71
N GLN A 254 0.86 -2.86 -6.10
CA GLN A 254 1.24 -2.89 -7.51
C GLN A 254 1.19 -4.30 -8.08
N PHE A 255 1.71 -5.30 -7.37
CA PHE A 255 1.65 -6.68 -7.82
C PHE A 255 0.22 -7.21 -7.89
N SER A 256 -0.63 -6.92 -6.89
CA SER A 256 -2.05 -7.33 -6.90
C SER A 256 -2.80 -6.88 -8.15
N SER A 257 -2.53 -5.67 -8.64
CA SER A 257 -3.17 -5.11 -9.84
C SER A 257 -2.43 -5.39 -11.16
N SER A 258 -1.24 -5.97 -11.09
CA SER A 258 -0.36 -6.12 -12.24
C SER A 258 -0.87 -7.19 -13.19
N SER A 259 -0.73 -6.96 -14.50
CA SER A 259 -0.93 -8.01 -15.52
C SER A 259 0.08 -9.15 -15.40
N LYS A 260 1.12 -8.98 -14.58
CA LYS A 260 2.13 -9.99 -14.25
C LYS A 260 1.64 -10.98 -13.19
N ASN A 261 0.60 -10.61 -12.43
CA ASN A 261 -0.19 -11.53 -11.62
C ASN A 261 -1.25 -12.23 -12.50
N ALA A 262 -0.80 -12.95 -13.52
CA ALA A 262 -1.69 -13.58 -14.51
C ALA A 262 -2.56 -14.69 -13.92
N ALA A 263 -2.06 -15.37 -12.87
CA ALA A 263 -2.78 -16.36 -12.09
C ALA A 263 -3.96 -15.76 -11.29
N GLY A 264 -3.97 -14.44 -11.07
CA GLY A 264 -4.98 -13.77 -10.24
C GLY A 264 -4.89 -14.14 -8.77
N VAL A 265 -3.68 -14.36 -8.24
CA VAL A 265 -3.49 -14.56 -6.79
C VAL A 265 -3.81 -13.28 -6.05
N VAL A 266 -4.56 -13.38 -4.95
CA VAL A 266 -4.98 -12.22 -4.15
C VAL A 266 -3.98 -12.02 -3.02
N ALA A 267 -3.74 -10.78 -2.62
CA ALA A 267 -2.91 -10.47 -1.46
C ALA A 267 -3.42 -11.23 -0.21
N PRO A 268 -2.52 -11.84 0.58
CA PRO A 268 -2.91 -12.51 1.82
C PRO A 268 -3.63 -11.56 2.77
N SER A 269 -4.67 -12.06 3.45
CA SER A 269 -5.45 -11.27 4.42
C SER A 269 -4.69 -10.97 5.71
N MET A 270 -3.62 -11.70 5.99
CA MET A 270 -2.75 -11.52 7.15
C MET A 270 -1.28 -11.63 6.74
N GLY A 271 -0.43 -11.05 7.59
CA GLY A 271 1.02 -11.07 7.40
C GLY A 271 1.47 -10.25 6.21
N LEU A 272 0.94 -9.03 6.12
CA LEU A 272 1.47 -8.00 5.26
C LEU A 272 2.49 -7.17 6.05
N PRO A 273 3.45 -6.52 5.37
CA PRO A 273 4.45 -5.67 6.02
C PRO A 273 3.79 -4.60 6.91
N PRO A 274 4.35 -4.32 8.09
CA PRO A 274 3.84 -3.24 8.93
C PRO A 274 4.01 -1.90 8.24
N ILE A 275 2.95 -1.08 8.28
CA ILE A 275 2.95 0.29 7.75
C ILE A 275 3.88 1.14 8.60
N LYS A 276 4.92 1.72 7.99
CA LYS A 276 5.81 2.68 8.65
C LYS A 276 5.45 4.09 8.23
N GLY A 277 4.75 4.79 9.12
CA GLY A 277 4.40 6.18 8.90
C GLY A 277 5.53 7.15 9.25
N ASP A 278 5.64 8.26 8.51
CA ASP A 278 6.44 9.41 8.92
C ASP A 278 5.81 10.04 10.18
N ARG A 279 6.64 10.33 11.16
CA ARG A 279 6.20 11.03 12.38
C ARG A 279 5.99 12.53 12.10
N PRO A 280 5.10 13.22 12.83
CA PRO A 280 5.03 14.68 12.76
C PRO A 280 6.40 15.34 13.02
N GLY A 281 6.73 16.36 12.23
CA GLY A 281 8.02 17.04 12.25
C GLY A 281 9.13 16.32 11.47
N PHE A 282 8.83 15.24 10.74
CA PHE A 282 9.82 14.57 9.90
C PHE A 282 10.26 15.49 8.76
N THR A 283 11.58 15.58 8.57
CA THR A 283 12.20 16.51 7.62
C THR A 283 12.97 15.72 6.55
N LYS A 284 12.75 16.08 5.28
CA LYS A 284 13.46 15.54 4.11
C LYS A 284 14.09 16.69 3.33
N THR A 285 15.22 16.44 2.66
CA THR A 285 15.90 17.46 1.85
C THR A 285 15.61 17.25 0.38
N VAL A 286 15.15 18.29 -0.31
CA VAL A 286 14.97 18.32 -1.78
C VAL A 286 15.97 19.26 -2.41
N ALA A 287 16.52 18.86 -3.56
CA ALA A 287 17.33 19.74 -4.40
C ALA A 287 16.46 20.31 -5.52
N LEU A 288 16.52 21.62 -5.72
CA LEU A 288 15.95 22.29 -6.87
C LEU A 288 16.91 22.16 -8.07
N THR A 289 16.39 22.40 -9.27
CA THR A 289 17.17 22.33 -10.52
C THR A 289 18.42 23.24 -10.52
N ASP A 290 18.44 24.32 -9.74
CA ASP A 290 19.61 25.21 -9.62
C ASP A 290 20.58 24.86 -8.49
N GLY A 291 20.41 23.70 -7.86
CA GLY A 291 21.25 23.22 -6.77
C GLY A 291 20.85 23.75 -5.39
N THR A 292 19.88 24.67 -5.29
CA THR A 292 19.33 25.08 -4.00
C THR A 292 18.75 23.88 -3.28
N GLN A 293 19.17 23.65 -2.04
CA GLN A 293 18.63 22.59 -1.20
C GLN A 293 17.63 23.16 -0.20
N LEU A 294 16.48 22.52 -0.08
CA LEU A 294 15.43 22.88 0.86
C LEU A 294 15.14 21.70 1.80
N ASN A 295 15.04 21.99 3.10
CA ASN A 295 14.41 21.11 4.06
C ASN A 295 12.89 21.27 3.93
N VAL A 296 12.20 20.16 3.66
CA VAL A 296 10.76 20.03 3.64
C VAL A 296 10.37 19.27 4.90
N MET A 297 9.73 19.95 5.84
CA MET A 297 9.22 19.32 7.06
C MET A 297 7.71 19.14 6.94
N LEU A 298 7.21 17.93 7.20
CA LEU A 298 5.79 17.65 7.31
C LEU A 298 5.38 17.54 8.78
N ASP A 299 4.41 18.34 9.17
CA ASP A 299 3.77 18.32 10.47
C ASP A 299 2.25 18.27 10.30
N VAL A 300 1.54 18.01 11.39
CA VAL A 300 0.07 18.03 11.43
C VAL A 300 -0.37 19.16 12.35
N VAL A 301 -1.15 20.10 11.80
CA VAL A 301 -1.73 21.18 12.58
C VAL A 301 -3.11 20.75 13.04
N TYR A 302 -3.31 20.79 14.35
CA TYR A 302 -4.61 20.55 14.95
C TYR A 302 -5.41 21.85 14.99
N ALA A 303 -6.63 21.81 14.49
CA ALA A 303 -7.67 22.76 14.85
C ALA A 303 -8.83 21.99 15.48
N ALA A 304 -9.37 22.51 16.59
CA ALA A 304 -10.69 22.11 17.06
C ALA A 304 -11.68 22.30 15.89
N PRO A 305 -12.64 21.39 15.65
CA PRO A 305 -13.23 20.46 16.61
C PRO A 305 -12.68 19.05 16.68
N PHE A 306 -11.67 18.72 15.88
CA PHE A 306 -11.19 17.34 15.76
C PHE A 306 -10.14 17.05 16.85
N GLN A 307 -10.51 16.34 17.91
CA GLN A 307 -9.55 15.97 18.97
C GLN A 307 -8.46 15.01 18.46
N THR A 308 -7.22 15.37 18.81
CA THR A 308 -5.93 14.66 18.82
C THR A 308 -5.74 13.37 18.00
N GLY A 309 -4.73 13.40 17.13
CA GLY A 309 -4.18 12.25 16.39
C GLY A 309 -4.61 12.21 14.93
N PHE A 310 -4.04 11.29 14.16
CA PHE A 310 -4.39 11.01 12.77
C PHE A 310 -5.80 10.41 12.62
N ARG A 311 -6.84 10.92 13.31
CA ARG A 311 -8.12 10.20 13.51
C ARG A 311 -9.33 10.83 12.82
N SER A 312 -9.23 11.92 12.08
CA SER A 312 -10.40 12.57 11.48
C SER A 312 -10.46 12.40 9.95
N THR A 313 -11.67 12.49 9.41
CA THR A 313 -11.94 12.57 7.96
C THR A 313 -11.24 13.76 7.29
N LYS A 314 -10.94 14.85 8.03
CA LYS A 314 -10.10 15.99 7.63
C LYS A 314 -8.79 15.97 8.42
N THR A 315 -7.65 16.21 7.79
CA THR A 315 -6.36 16.46 8.45
C THR A 315 -5.69 17.68 7.81
N THR A 316 -5.31 18.67 8.61
CA THR A 316 -4.52 19.82 8.14
C THR A 316 -3.04 19.49 8.28
N HIS A 317 -2.34 19.39 7.17
CA HIS A 317 -0.89 19.22 7.13
C HIS A 317 -0.21 20.58 7.04
N LYS A 318 0.83 20.77 7.84
CA LYS A 318 1.74 21.91 7.76
C LYS A 318 3.04 21.47 7.11
N ILE A 319 3.32 22.08 5.97
CA ILE A 319 4.57 21.91 5.25
C ILE A 319 5.42 23.14 5.55
N THR A 320 6.61 22.93 6.12
CA THR A 320 7.57 24.01 6.35
C THR A 320 8.73 23.86 5.39
N LEU A 321 9.03 24.90 4.62
CA LEU A 321 10.18 24.96 3.72
C LEU A 321 11.26 25.85 4.35
N THR A 322 12.46 25.32 4.47
CA THR A 322 13.64 26.04 4.99
C THR A 322 14.81 25.84 4.06
N ASN A 323 15.52 26.89 3.68
CA ASN A 323 16.74 26.78 2.89
C ASN A 323 17.85 26.15 3.74
N THR A 324 18.47 25.06 3.27
CA THR A 324 19.42 24.30 4.10
C THR A 324 20.73 25.02 4.36
N ALA A 325 21.14 25.94 3.48
CA ALA A 325 22.39 26.68 3.60
C ALA A 325 22.27 27.84 4.60
N THR A 326 21.11 28.47 4.68
CA THR A 326 20.89 29.69 5.49
C THR A 326 20.02 29.45 6.71
N ASN A 327 19.31 28.32 6.78
CA ASN A 327 18.22 28.05 7.71
C ASN A 327 17.10 29.10 7.69
N ALA A 328 17.03 29.93 6.64
CA ALA A 328 15.96 30.91 6.47
C ALA A 328 14.69 30.23 5.94
N PRO A 329 13.49 30.72 6.32
CA PRO A 329 12.24 30.30 5.70
C PRO A 329 12.28 30.51 4.18
N PHE A 330 11.70 29.57 3.43
CA PHE A 330 11.63 29.67 1.97
C PHE A 330 10.21 30.06 1.53
N ASP A 331 10.09 31.27 1.00
CA ASP A 331 8.83 31.87 0.54
C ASP A 331 8.65 31.68 -0.98
N ILE A 332 7.72 30.80 -1.38
CA ILE A 332 7.39 30.57 -2.79
C ILE A 332 6.60 31.74 -3.41
N THR A 333 6.04 32.65 -2.60
CA THR A 333 5.26 33.79 -3.11
C THR A 333 6.13 35.00 -3.46
N ALA A 334 7.39 35.02 -3.02
CA ALA A 334 8.32 36.14 -3.20
C ALA A 334 8.86 36.33 -4.64
N GLY A 335 8.32 35.62 -5.65
CA GLY A 335 8.62 35.86 -7.06
C GLY A 335 9.90 35.20 -7.59
N GLY A 336 10.26 34.02 -7.09
CA GLY A 336 11.42 33.24 -7.55
C GLY A 336 11.08 32.13 -8.57
N LYS A 337 12.08 31.31 -8.89
CA LYS A 337 11.93 30.11 -9.75
C LYS A 337 10.99 29.06 -9.16
N VAL A 338 10.89 28.95 -7.84
CA VAL A 338 9.84 28.13 -7.23
C VAL A 338 8.76 29.06 -6.75
N ASN A 339 7.58 28.95 -7.34
CA ASN A 339 6.44 29.77 -6.93
C ASN A 339 5.13 29.02 -6.82
N ARG A 340 5.19 27.69 -6.86
CA ARG A 340 4.04 26.81 -6.64
C ARG A 340 4.43 25.60 -5.84
N MET A 341 3.49 25.15 -5.02
CA MET A 341 3.53 23.88 -4.31
C MET A 341 2.27 23.09 -4.68
N MET A 342 2.46 21.83 -5.03
CA MET A 342 1.39 20.87 -5.21
C MET A 342 1.56 19.75 -4.20
N VAL A 343 0.45 19.30 -3.65
CA VAL A 343 0.41 18.16 -2.75
C VAL A 343 -0.51 17.12 -3.34
N MET A 344 0.03 15.93 -3.63
CA MET A 344 -0.70 14.84 -4.28
C MET A 344 -0.77 13.64 -3.32
N PRO A 345 -1.91 13.42 -2.67
CA PRO A 345 -2.10 12.26 -1.82
C PRO A 345 -2.53 11.04 -2.65
N LEU A 346 -1.85 9.91 -2.45
CA LEU A 346 -2.15 8.65 -3.09
C LEU A 346 -2.05 7.52 -2.06
N MET A 347 -3.08 6.68 -1.97
CA MET A 347 -3.07 5.46 -1.19
C MET A 347 -2.84 4.28 -2.12
N TYR A 348 -1.81 3.49 -1.80
CA TYR A 348 -1.56 2.19 -2.39
C TYR A 348 -2.28 1.14 -1.55
N MET A 349 -3.46 0.67 -1.98
CA MET A 349 -4.23 -0.31 -1.21
C MET A 349 -3.71 -1.72 -1.45
N ASN A 350 -3.72 -2.53 -0.41
CA ASN A 350 -3.30 -3.94 -0.50
C ASN A 350 -4.20 -4.78 -1.42
N SER A 351 -5.39 -4.29 -1.78
CA SER A 351 -6.26 -4.90 -2.81
C SER A 351 -5.77 -4.67 -4.24
N GLY A 352 -4.70 -3.89 -4.43
CA GLY A 352 -4.20 -3.42 -5.72
C GLY A 352 -4.93 -2.21 -6.30
N MET A 353 -5.94 -1.71 -5.59
CA MET A 353 -6.55 -0.44 -5.99
C MET A 353 -5.71 0.73 -5.48
N ASN A 354 -5.54 1.74 -6.32
CA ASN A 354 -5.00 3.03 -5.87
C ASN A 354 -6.14 4.00 -5.61
N HIS A 355 -5.99 4.82 -4.58
CA HIS A 355 -7.05 5.74 -4.18
C HIS A 355 -6.46 7.10 -3.79
N THR A 356 -6.99 8.21 -4.30
CA THR A 356 -6.57 9.55 -3.85
C THR A 356 -7.52 10.09 -2.79
N THR A 357 -7.27 11.25 -2.22
CA THR A 357 -8.25 11.90 -1.34
C THR A 357 -8.47 13.34 -1.81
N PRO A 358 -9.69 13.89 -1.64
CA PRO A 358 -9.87 15.32 -1.82
C PRO A 358 -8.91 16.08 -0.92
N HIS A 359 -8.43 17.20 -1.43
CA HIS A 359 -7.62 18.11 -0.65
C HIS A 359 -7.90 19.55 -1.07
N SER A 360 -7.66 20.49 -0.17
CA SER A 360 -7.69 21.90 -0.51
C SER A 360 -6.50 22.26 -1.39
N MET A 361 -6.56 23.44 -2.01
CA MET A 361 -5.34 24.09 -2.46
C MET A 361 -4.41 24.37 -1.27
N VAL A 362 -3.12 24.48 -1.56
CA VAL A 362 -2.13 24.89 -0.57
C VAL A 362 -2.41 26.33 -0.15
N ASP A 363 -2.60 26.55 1.14
CA ASP A 363 -2.68 27.85 1.77
C ASP A 363 -1.27 28.45 1.89
N THR A 364 -1.12 29.64 1.32
CA THR A 364 0.13 30.41 1.20
C THR A 364 0.09 31.70 2.03
N THR A 365 -0.93 31.89 2.87
CA THR A 365 -1.06 33.08 3.73
C THR A 365 0.11 33.26 4.70
N GLN A 366 0.81 32.17 5.04
CA GLN A 366 2.01 32.17 5.90
C GLN A 366 3.30 31.87 5.13
N ALA A 367 3.32 32.06 3.80
CA ALA A 367 4.46 31.74 2.96
C ALA A 367 5.74 32.51 3.33
N ALA A 368 5.63 33.76 3.80
CA ALA A 368 6.75 34.54 4.30
C ALA A 368 7.47 33.91 5.51
N ALA A 369 6.75 33.08 6.29
CA ALA A 369 7.31 32.27 7.36
C ALA A 369 7.76 30.89 6.89
N GLY A 370 7.75 30.63 5.57
CA GLY A 370 8.03 29.33 4.96
C GLY A 370 6.99 28.27 5.31
N VAL A 371 5.80 28.67 5.75
CA VAL A 371 4.75 27.77 6.24
C VAL A 371 3.60 27.71 5.23
N TYR A 372 3.23 26.48 4.88
CA TYR A 372 2.19 26.16 3.91
C TYR A 372 1.22 25.17 4.55
N LEU A 373 -0.08 25.44 4.47
CA LEU A 373 -1.09 24.55 5.04
C LEU A 373 -1.87 23.87 3.92
N VAL A 374 -2.20 22.60 4.11
CA VAL A 374 -3.07 21.88 3.18
C VAL A 374 -4.02 20.97 3.94
N ASP A 375 -5.31 21.05 3.63
CA ASP A 375 -6.30 20.17 4.22
C ASP A 375 -6.50 18.96 3.33
N MET A 376 -6.37 17.77 3.91
CA MET A 376 -6.61 16.47 3.27
C MET A 376 -7.89 15.86 3.85
N TYR A 377 -8.76 15.32 3.01
CA TYR A 377 -10.06 14.77 3.40
C TYR A 377 -10.10 13.25 3.26
N TYR A 378 -9.29 12.55 4.05
CA TYR A 378 -9.05 11.11 3.90
C TYR A 378 -10.33 10.28 3.88
N LEU A 379 -10.42 9.42 2.87
CA LEU A 379 -11.57 8.55 2.62
C LEU A 379 -11.39 7.13 3.15
N MET A 380 -10.15 6.76 3.45
CA MET A 380 -9.78 5.43 3.94
C MET A 380 -8.63 5.54 4.94
N PRO A 381 -8.65 4.73 6.02
CA PRO A 381 -7.51 4.63 6.91
C PRO A 381 -6.39 3.81 6.27
N SER A 382 -5.15 4.03 6.69
CA SER A 382 -3.99 3.18 6.41
C SER A 382 -4.21 1.76 6.93
N GLY A 383 -4.94 1.57 8.04
CA GLY A 383 -5.29 0.26 8.58
C GLY A 383 -6.57 0.27 9.40
N MET A 384 -7.24 -0.89 9.46
CA MET A 384 -8.47 -1.09 10.21
C MET A 384 -8.39 -2.43 10.95
N ASN A 385 -8.76 -2.47 12.24
CA ASN A 385 -8.74 -3.68 13.07
C ASN A 385 -7.38 -4.41 13.06
N ASN A 386 -6.28 -3.68 13.20
CA ASN A 386 -4.89 -4.17 13.11
C ASN A 386 -4.51 -4.80 11.75
N MET A 387 -5.35 -4.67 10.72
CA MET A 387 -5.00 -5.08 9.37
C MET A 387 -4.62 -3.84 8.54
N PRO A 388 -3.46 -3.86 7.86
CA PRO A 388 -3.10 -2.79 6.93
C PRO A 388 -4.07 -2.83 5.74
N MET A 389 -4.66 -1.68 5.40
CA MET A 389 -5.47 -1.50 4.21
C MET A 389 -4.65 -0.96 3.04
N GLY A 390 -3.61 -0.18 3.34
CA GLY A 390 -2.70 0.38 2.35
C GLY A 390 -1.81 1.48 2.92
N GLN A 391 -0.85 1.91 2.13
CA GLN A 391 0.08 2.97 2.49
C GLN A 391 -0.32 4.27 1.80
N TRP A 392 -0.51 5.35 2.58
CA TRP A 392 -0.62 6.70 2.03
C TRP A 392 0.77 7.22 1.68
N GLU A 393 0.91 7.77 0.48
CA GLU A 393 2.03 8.56 -0.01
C GLU A 393 1.51 9.97 -0.31
N LEU A 394 2.06 10.96 0.41
CA LEU A 394 1.81 12.37 0.21
C LEU A 394 3.01 12.94 -0.55
N THR A 395 2.85 13.17 -1.85
CA THR A 395 3.90 13.80 -2.65
C THR A 395 3.80 15.31 -2.53
N VAL A 396 4.81 15.95 -1.96
CA VAL A 396 4.99 17.40 -1.97
C VAL A 396 5.91 17.75 -3.13
N GLN A 397 5.38 18.46 -4.13
CA GLN A 397 6.12 18.85 -5.32
C GLN A 397 6.19 20.38 -5.42
N LEU A 398 7.39 20.88 -5.74
CA LEU A 398 7.67 22.29 -5.96
C LEU A 398 7.78 22.55 -7.47
N GLY A 399 7.26 23.68 -7.94
CA GLY A 399 7.21 23.99 -9.38
C GLY A 399 7.60 25.42 -9.73
N ASP A 400 8.04 25.60 -10.97
CA ASP A 400 8.37 26.88 -11.62
C ASP A 400 7.25 27.30 -12.59
N THR A 401 7.09 28.61 -12.77
CA THR A 401 6.17 29.22 -13.75
C THR A 401 6.84 29.77 -15.00
N THR A 402 8.17 29.66 -15.17
CA THR A 402 8.90 30.39 -16.21
C THR A 402 8.57 30.05 -17.68
N SER A 403 7.56 29.23 -18.01
CA SER A 403 6.79 29.34 -19.28
C SER A 403 5.81 28.21 -19.58
N THR A 404 5.89 27.05 -18.91
CA THR A 404 5.14 25.85 -19.37
C THR A 404 4.16 25.26 -18.35
N ASN A 405 3.90 25.93 -17.22
CA ASN A 405 3.00 25.40 -16.19
C ASN A 405 3.41 23.98 -15.71
N THR A 406 4.68 23.61 -15.89
CA THR A 406 5.20 22.27 -15.58
C THR A 406 5.78 22.27 -14.18
N MET A 407 5.26 21.38 -13.33
CA MET A 407 5.89 21.09 -12.04
C MET A 407 7.28 20.50 -12.28
N ASP A 408 8.28 20.87 -11.49
CA ASP A 408 9.62 20.27 -11.59
C ASP A 408 9.51 18.79 -11.17
N PRO A 409 9.72 17.82 -12.09
CA PRO A 409 9.56 16.41 -11.77
C PRO A 409 10.61 15.90 -10.76
N TYR A 410 11.69 16.66 -10.55
CA TYR A 410 12.79 16.33 -9.65
C TYR A 410 12.68 17.04 -8.29
N ALA A 411 12.01 18.19 -8.21
CA ALA A 411 11.80 18.91 -6.95
C ALA A 411 10.58 18.37 -6.17
N ARG A 412 10.62 17.10 -5.77
CA ARG A 412 9.55 16.45 -4.99
C ARG A 412 10.05 15.64 -3.81
N GLN A 413 9.23 15.54 -2.78
CA GLN A 413 9.43 14.68 -1.62
C GLN A 413 8.19 13.86 -1.32
N TYR A 414 8.42 12.66 -0.81
CA TYR A 414 7.37 11.72 -0.45
C TYR A 414 7.25 11.65 1.06
N PHE A 415 6.05 11.84 1.58
CA PHE A 415 5.77 11.59 2.98
C PHE A 415 4.75 10.47 3.12
N TYR A 416 4.78 9.75 4.23
CA TYR A 416 4.00 8.55 4.44
C TYR A 416 3.16 8.68 5.71
N PRO A 417 2.12 9.53 5.73
CA PRO A 417 1.31 9.68 6.94
C PRO A 417 0.57 8.36 7.25
N ASN A 418 0.54 7.98 8.54
CA ASN A 418 -0.31 6.88 8.99
C ASN A 418 -1.71 7.43 9.31
N VAL A 419 -2.65 7.23 8.40
CA VAL A 419 -4.02 7.74 8.53
C VAL A 419 -4.86 6.74 9.31
N MET A 420 -5.49 7.17 10.39
CA MET A 420 -6.56 6.42 11.05
C MET A 420 -7.88 7.14 10.78
N MET A 421 -8.99 6.42 10.78
CA MET A 421 -10.31 7.04 10.66
C MET A 421 -11.07 6.79 11.95
N ASN A 422 -11.68 7.84 12.49
CA ASN A 422 -12.60 7.72 13.61
C ASN A 422 -13.83 6.96 13.11
N MET A 423 -14.04 5.76 13.64
CA MET A 423 -15.24 4.95 13.42
C MET A 423 -16.39 5.38 14.36
N GLY A 424 -16.35 6.63 14.84
CA GLY A 424 -17.38 7.21 15.69
C GLY A 424 -18.71 7.40 14.97
N THR A 425 -19.73 7.84 15.72
CA THR A 425 -21.11 8.03 15.21
C THR A 425 -21.31 9.31 14.41
N ASP A 426 -20.34 10.23 14.41
CA ASP A 426 -20.45 11.51 13.70
C ASP A 426 -20.42 11.30 12.18
N LEU A 427 -21.39 11.91 11.49
CA LEU A 427 -21.44 11.93 10.03
C LEU A 427 -20.77 13.21 9.51
N LEU A 428 -19.44 13.16 9.46
CA LEU A 428 -18.59 14.30 9.06
C LEU A 428 -18.47 14.48 7.54
N ILE A 429 -19.04 13.54 6.79
CA ILE A 429 -19.13 13.55 5.34
C ILE A 429 -20.52 13.11 4.91
N SER A 430 -21.09 13.85 3.96
CA SER A 430 -22.32 13.47 3.27
C SER A 430 -22.15 13.58 1.77
N LYS A 431 -23.07 13.00 1.01
CA LYS A 431 -22.99 12.99 -0.45
C LYS A 431 -24.34 13.26 -1.10
N GLY A 432 -24.30 13.97 -2.21
CA GLY A 432 -25.45 14.22 -3.07
C GLY A 432 -25.07 14.10 -4.54
N SER A 433 -26.07 13.96 -5.40
CA SER A 433 -25.92 13.95 -6.86
C SER A 433 -27.19 14.48 -7.52
N ASN A 434 -27.11 14.78 -8.81
CA ASN A 434 -28.28 15.12 -9.62
C ASN A 434 -28.24 14.32 -10.93
N ILE A 435 -29.38 13.78 -11.35
CA ILE A 435 -29.50 12.97 -12.57
C ILE A 435 -29.12 13.73 -13.85
N LEU A 436 -29.19 15.06 -13.84
CA LEU A 436 -28.85 15.92 -14.97
C LEU A 436 -27.35 16.24 -15.03
N ASP A 437 -26.61 16.11 -13.94
CA ASP A 437 -25.16 16.31 -13.93
C ASP A 437 -24.44 14.96 -13.94
N THR A 438 -24.10 14.49 -15.13
CA THR A 438 -23.54 13.15 -15.33
C THR A 438 -22.04 13.17 -15.65
N TRP A 439 -21.41 12.05 -15.37
CA TRP A 439 -20.02 11.78 -15.68
C TRP A 439 -19.85 10.29 -15.97
N THR A 440 -18.73 9.90 -16.56
CA THR A 440 -18.40 8.49 -16.72
C THR A 440 -17.52 8.03 -15.57
N ASP A 441 -17.94 6.99 -14.86
CA ASP A 441 -17.19 6.42 -13.74
C ASP A 441 -16.00 5.55 -14.20
N MET A 442 -15.29 4.95 -13.24
CA MET A 442 -14.16 4.05 -13.53
C MET A 442 -14.57 2.76 -14.27
N LYS A 443 -15.85 2.40 -14.26
CA LYS A 443 -16.37 1.23 -14.99
C LYS A 443 -16.78 1.58 -16.42
N GLY A 444 -16.58 2.83 -16.85
CA GLY A 444 -17.04 3.30 -18.15
C GLY A 444 -18.55 3.56 -18.19
N LEU A 445 -19.23 3.61 -17.04
CA LEU A 445 -20.68 3.84 -16.97
C LEU A 445 -20.99 5.33 -16.76
N THR A 446 -21.89 5.86 -17.59
CA THR A 446 -22.44 7.21 -17.38
C THR A 446 -23.39 7.19 -16.20
N THR A 447 -23.04 7.91 -15.14
CA THR A 447 -23.78 7.96 -13.86
C THR A 447 -23.91 9.40 -13.38
N PRO A 448 -24.87 9.71 -12.47
CA PRO A 448 -24.90 10.98 -11.77
C PRO A 448 -23.56 11.24 -11.05
N ARG A 449 -23.06 12.47 -11.13
CA ARG A 449 -21.83 12.85 -10.45
C ARG A 449 -22.06 12.99 -8.95
N GLU A 450 -21.23 12.31 -8.17
CA GLU A 450 -21.25 12.38 -6.71
C GLU A 450 -20.49 13.63 -6.24
N TYR A 451 -21.19 14.51 -5.53
CA TYR A 451 -20.62 15.64 -4.79
C TYR A 451 -20.58 15.29 -3.31
N ARG A 452 -19.44 15.51 -2.68
CA ARG A 452 -19.19 15.22 -1.27
C ARG A 452 -19.09 16.53 -0.49
N VAL A 453 -19.86 16.59 0.58
CA VAL A 453 -19.87 17.68 1.54
C VAL A 453 -19.11 17.23 2.77
N TRP A 454 -18.05 17.95 3.11
CA TRP A 454 -17.21 17.68 4.26
C TRP A 454 -17.39 18.77 5.28
N LEU A 455 -17.56 18.40 6.55
CA LEU A 455 -17.41 19.39 7.63
C LEU A 455 -15.95 19.86 7.62
N HIS A 456 -15.72 21.14 7.33
CA HIS A 456 -14.38 21.71 7.37
C HIS A 456 -14.06 22.16 8.78
N ASP A 457 -14.85 23.08 9.34
CA ASP A 457 -14.68 23.63 10.69
C ASP A 457 -16.01 24.14 11.24
N ILE A 458 -16.13 24.19 12.57
CA ILE A 458 -17.20 24.89 13.29
C ILE A 458 -16.65 25.53 14.57
N TYR A 459 -17.01 26.79 14.83
CA TYR A 459 -16.59 27.52 16.03
C TYR A 459 -17.73 28.34 16.62
N ALA A 460 -17.94 28.27 17.93
CA ALA A 460 -18.83 29.17 18.65
C ALA A 460 -18.29 30.61 18.69
N ASN A 461 -19.15 31.56 18.34
CA ASN A 461 -18.91 32.98 18.47
C ASN A 461 -19.26 33.47 19.89
N ALA A 462 -18.70 34.61 20.29
CA ALA A 462 -19.00 35.23 21.60
C ALA A 462 -20.49 35.51 21.85
N GLY A 463 -21.31 35.59 20.78
CA GLY A 463 -22.76 35.77 20.84
C GLY A 463 -23.59 34.48 20.90
N GLY A 464 -22.97 33.30 20.98
CA GLY A 464 -23.65 31.99 21.02
C GLY A 464 -24.11 31.45 19.65
N SER A 465 -23.92 32.21 18.57
CA SER A 465 -24.00 31.69 17.19
C SER A 465 -22.72 30.94 16.81
N HIS A 466 -22.70 30.25 15.67
CA HIS A 466 -21.53 29.49 15.22
C HIS A 466 -21.11 29.89 13.81
N ASP A 467 -19.81 29.91 13.55
CA ASP A 467 -19.27 30.00 12.19
C ASP A 467 -19.06 28.58 11.68
N LEU A 468 -19.68 28.24 10.55
CA LEU A 468 -19.62 26.92 9.94
C LEU A 468 -18.92 27.02 8.59
N THR A 469 -17.90 26.20 8.39
CA THR A 469 -17.23 26.02 7.10
C THR A 469 -17.41 24.59 6.62
N VAL A 470 -17.74 24.43 5.34
CA VAL A 470 -17.78 23.13 4.64
C VAL A 470 -16.83 23.14 3.46
N PHE A 471 -16.35 21.96 3.06
CA PHE A 471 -15.58 21.77 1.84
C PHE A 471 -16.37 20.89 0.88
N ILE A 472 -16.44 21.30 -0.39
CA ILE A 472 -17.14 20.56 -1.44
C ILE A 472 -16.11 19.99 -2.40
N SER A 473 -16.20 18.68 -2.65
CA SER A 473 -15.40 17.98 -3.64
C SER A 473 -16.28 17.12 -4.52
N THR A 474 -15.79 16.72 -5.67
CA THR A 474 -16.47 15.76 -6.54
C THR A 474 -15.49 14.76 -7.11
N ARG A 475 -15.99 13.67 -7.68
CA ARG A 475 -15.15 12.72 -8.44
C ARG A 475 -14.89 13.28 -9.81
N ASP A 476 -13.64 13.20 -10.25
CA ASP A 476 -13.27 13.56 -11.61
C ASP A 476 -12.12 12.72 -12.15
N MET A 477 -12.07 12.55 -13.47
CA MET A 477 -11.04 11.78 -14.16
C MET A 477 -10.77 12.41 -15.52
N ALA A 478 -9.55 12.93 -15.69
CA ALA A 478 -9.13 13.53 -16.95
C ALA A 478 -8.87 12.49 -18.04
N ASP A 479 -8.26 11.37 -17.66
CA ASP A 479 -7.86 10.33 -18.60
C ASP A 479 -8.40 8.96 -18.17
N MET A 480 -8.93 8.24 -19.17
CA MET A 480 -9.39 6.86 -19.06
C MET A 480 -8.58 5.92 -19.94
N THR A 481 -7.54 6.41 -20.63
CA THR A 481 -6.73 5.60 -21.51
C THR A 481 -6.17 4.42 -20.72
N MET A 482 -6.70 3.25 -21.06
CA MET A 482 -6.25 1.94 -20.60
C MET A 482 -4.93 1.57 -21.29
N THR A 483 -4.13 2.55 -21.73
CA THR A 483 -2.83 2.30 -22.37
C THR A 483 -1.83 1.81 -21.33
N MET A 484 -1.94 0.51 -21.04
CA MET A 484 -0.86 -0.38 -20.62
C MET A 484 0.42 -0.06 -21.42
N PRO A 485 1.62 -0.04 -20.80
CA PRO A 485 2.13 -1.16 -20.02
C PRO A 485 2.67 -0.82 -18.62
N MET A 486 2.39 0.36 -18.06
CA MET A 486 2.87 0.77 -16.74
C MET A 486 1.73 1.08 -15.76
N GLY A 487 0.86 0.07 -15.52
CA GLY A 487 0.27 -0.22 -14.20
C GLY A 487 -0.47 0.87 -13.39
N GLY A 488 -0.97 1.94 -13.99
CA GLY A 488 -1.76 2.94 -13.27
C GLY A 488 -2.92 3.45 -14.10
N HIS A 489 -4.16 3.17 -13.67
CA HIS A 489 -5.29 4.01 -14.09
C HIS A 489 -4.93 5.47 -13.79
N GLY A 490 -5.22 6.41 -14.70
CA GLY A 490 -5.25 7.82 -14.36
C GLY A 490 -6.14 7.96 -13.12
N GLY A 491 -5.51 8.16 -11.95
CA GLY A 491 -6.18 7.93 -10.68
C GLY A 491 -7.45 8.77 -10.60
N MET A 492 -8.54 8.21 -10.05
CA MET A 492 -9.70 9.02 -9.71
C MET A 492 -9.21 10.19 -8.87
N SER A 493 -9.48 11.41 -9.33
CA SER A 493 -9.16 12.64 -8.61
C SER A 493 -10.41 13.12 -7.88
N PHE A 494 -10.22 13.88 -6.82
CA PHE A 494 -11.32 14.47 -6.06
C PHE A 494 -11.17 15.99 -5.98
N PRO A 495 -11.27 16.72 -7.10
CA PRO A 495 -11.02 18.15 -7.10
C PRO A 495 -12.03 18.91 -6.20
N PRO A 496 -11.60 20.04 -5.61
CA PRO A 496 -12.52 21.00 -5.00
C PRO A 496 -13.53 21.52 -6.01
N VAL A 497 -14.74 21.84 -5.57
CA VAL A 497 -15.83 22.33 -6.44
C VAL A 497 -16.08 23.81 -6.16
N TYR A 498 -15.88 24.64 -7.19
CA TYR A 498 -16.11 26.07 -7.19
C TYR A 498 -16.36 26.58 -8.61
N ALA A 499 -16.91 27.79 -8.74
CA ALA A 499 -17.16 28.41 -10.05
C ALA A 499 -15.82 28.69 -10.76
N GLY A 500 -15.70 28.26 -12.02
CA GLY A 500 -14.48 28.31 -12.82
C GLY A 500 -13.66 27.01 -12.78
N GLN A 501 -13.94 26.07 -11.88
CA GLN A 501 -13.27 24.76 -11.86
C GLN A 501 -13.57 23.99 -13.15
N THR A 502 -12.55 23.43 -13.77
CA THR A 502 -12.71 22.49 -14.90
C THR A 502 -12.86 21.06 -14.37
N LEU A 503 -13.92 20.39 -14.81
CA LEU A 503 -14.23 18.98 -14.58
C LEU A 503 -14.35 18.25 -15.93
N HIS A 504 -14.54 16.93 -15.93
CA HIS A 504 -14.67 16.12 -17.14
C HIS A 504 -16.03 15.44 -17.22
N GLN A 505 -16.78 15.69 -18.30
CA GLN A 505 -18.13 15.13 -18.49
C GLN A 505 -18.13 13.63 -18.80
N ALA A 506 -19.32 13.10 -19.07
CA ALA A 506 -19.49 11.75 -19.61
C ALA A 506 -18.72 11.58 -20.93
N LEU A 507 -18.22 10.37 -21.17
CA LEU A 507 -17.52 10.01 -22.39
C LEU A 507 -18.40 10.28 -23.61
N THR A 508 -17.82 10.97 -24.58
CA THR A 508 -18.36 11.09 -25.93
C THR A 508 -17.34 10.47 -26.88
N GLY A 509 -17.63 9.23 -27.32
CA GLY A 509 -16.63 8.39 -27.99
C GLY A 509 -15.49 8.00 -27.03
N MET A 510 -14.24 8.24 -27.44
CA MET A 510 -13.05 8.02 -26.60
C MET A 510 -12.56 9.28 -25.87
N THR A 511 -13.32 10.38 -25.93
CA THR A 511 -12.92 11.67 -25.36
C THR A 511 -13.81 12.06 -24.18
N ARG A 512 -13.21 12.68 -23.16
CA ARG A 512 -13.93 13.31 -22.04
C ARG A 512 -13.95 14.81 -22.26
N PRO A 513 -15.09 15.41 -22.68
CA PRO A 513 -15.15 16.84 -22.85
C PRO A 513 -15.00 17.54 -21.50
N ALA A 514 -14.18 18.60 -21.48
CA ALA A 514 -14.04 19.46 -20.33
C ALA A 514 -15.33 20.26 -20.08
N LYS A 515 -15.70 20.40 -18.81
CA LYS A 515 -16.81 21.23 -18.32
C LYS A 515 -16.26 22.23 -17.33
N THR A 516 -16.38 23.52 -17.63
CA THR A 516 -16.18 24.57 -16.63
C THR A 516 -17.44 24.69 -15.80
N VAL A 517 -17.32 24.55 -14.48
CA VAL A 517 -18.41 24.82 -13.54
C VAL A 517 -18.72 26.31 -13.59
N ALA A 518 -19.95 26.69 -13.98
CA ALA A 518 -20.32 28.09 -14.13
C ALA A 518 -20.76 28.70 -12.79
N THR A 519 -21.53 27.96 -12.00
CA THR A 519 -22.06 28.44 -10.71
C THR A 519 -22.04 27.36 -9.64
N VAL A 520 -21.71 27.77 -8.41
CA VAL A 520 -21.86 26.94 -7.22
C VAL A 520 -22.51 27.78 -6.13
N ILE A 521 -23.63 27.29 -5.58
CA ILE A 521 -24.32 27.89 -4.44
C ILE A 521 -24.35 26.84 -3.33
N VAL A 522 -23.93 27.23 -2.13
CA VAL A 522 -23.98 26.38 -0.95
C VAL A 522 -24.78 27.09 0.13
N GLU A 523 -25.71 26.37 0.74
CA GLU A 523 -26.58 26.89 1.80
C GLU A 523 -26.62 25.90 2.97
N ALA A 524 -26.74 26.42 4.20
CA ALA A 524 -26.85 25.62 5.42
C ALA A 524 -28.17 25.88 6.16
N SER A 525 -28.72 24.81 6.73
CA SER A 525 -29.95 24.84 7.52
C SER A 525 -29.83 23.96 8.76
N VAL A 526 -30.25 24.50 9.92
CA VAL A 526 -30.27 23.79 11.21
C VAL A 526 -31.68 23.32 11.61
N ASP A 527 -32.70 23.66 10.82
CA ASP A 527 -34.12 23.44 11.12
C ASP A 527 -34.80 22.53 10.09
N GLY A 528 -34.02 21.58 9.54
CA GLY A 528 -34.51 20.59 8.59
C GLY A 528 -34.85 21.15 7.20
N GLY A 529 -34.30 22.32 6.84
CA GLY A 529 -34.50 22.96 5.55
C GLY A 529 -35.65 23.97 5.50
N THR A 530 -36.13 24.44 6.65
CA THR A 530 -37.16 25.48 6.73
C THR A 530 -36.55 26.86 6.45
N THR A 531 -35.38 27.13 7.02
CA THR A 531 -34.58 28.33 6.74
C THR A 531 -33.23 27.96 6.15
N TRP A 532 -32.77 28.73 5.16
CA TRP A 532 -31.51 28.51 4.46
C TRP A 532 -30.62 29.74 4.57
N ASN A 533 -29.38 29.51 5.00
CA ASN A 533 -28.36 30.54 5.12
C ASN A 533 -27.34 30.33 4.01
N THR A 534 -27.22 31.27 3.09
CA THR A 534 -26.25 31.21 2.00
C THR A 534 -24.82 31.28 2.56
N MET A 535 -23.96 30.37 2.12
CA MET A 535 -22.55 30.32 2.47
C MET A 535 -21.72 31.06 1.42
N THR A 536 -20.72 31.82 1.87
CA THR A 536 -19.79 32.55 1.00
C THR A 536 -18.59 31.67 0.68
N SER A 537 -18.15 31.65 -0.57
CA SER A 537 -16.93 30.94 -0.96
C SER A 537 -15.70 31.57 -0.29
N VAL A 538 -14.86 30.72 0.30
CA VAL A 538 -13.57 31.13 0.88
C VAL A 538 -12.53 31.19 -0.22
N LYS A 539 -11.77 32.29 -0.24
CA LYS A 539 -10.75 32.56 -1.25
C LYS A 539 -9.35 32.55 -0.64
N ASN A 540 -8.39 31.99 -1.37
CA ASN A 540 -6.96 32.16 -1.12
C ASN A 540 -6.30 32.80 -2.35
N MET A 541 -5.60 33.92 -2.17
CA MET A 541 -4.97 34.68 -3.26
C MET A 541 -5.91 34.91 -4.47
N MET A 542 -7.15 35.31 -4.22
CA MET A 542 -8.21 35.54 -5.23
C MET A 542 -8.78 34.29 -5.92
N MET A 543 -8.30 33.08 -5.59
CA MET A 543 -8.84 31.82 -6.09
C MET A 543 -9.78 31.16 -5.08
N ASP A 544 -10.92 30.66 -5.54
CA ASP A 544 -11.86 29.92 -4.70
C ASP A 544 -11.28 28.57 -4.28
N THR A 545 -11.40 28.21 -3.00
CA THR A 545 -10.74 27.01 -2.45
C THR A 545 -11.63 25.76 -2.43
N GLY A 546 -12.87 25.87 -2.93
CA GLY A 546 -13.93 24.86 -2.72
C GLY A 546 -14.45 24.78 -1.28
N LYS A 547 -14.03 25.71 -0.40
CA LYS A 547 -14.57 25.87 0.95
C LYS A 547 -15.65 26.95 0.94
N TYR A 548 -16.70 26.76 1.71
CA TYR A 548 -17.82 27.70 1.83
C TYR A 548 -18.12 27.93 3.30
N GLN A 549 -18.35 29.18 3.69
CA GLN A 549 -18.53 29.60 5.08
C GLN A 549 -19.83 30.37 5.29
N VAL A 550 -20.55 30.05 6.35
CA VAL A 550 -21.59 30.93 6.94
C VAL A 550 -21.08 31.45 8.28
N ILE A 551 -21.24 32.75 8.49
CA ILE A 551 -20.87 33.43 9.74
C ILE A 551 -22.14 33.64 10.56
N GLY A 552 -22.08 33.33 11.85
CA GLY A 552 -23.16 33.59 12.79
C GLY A 552 -24.41 32.71 12.60
N LEU A 553 -24.24 31.45 12.20
CA LEU A 553 -25.32 30.46 12.11
C LEU A 553 -25.96 30.25 13.50
N ALA A 554 -27.24 30.59 13.62
CA ALA A 554 -28.03 30.41 14.84
C ALA A 554 -28.59 28.99 14.96
N GLY A 555 -29.09 28.62 16.15
CA GLY A 555 -29.81 27.36 16.40
C GLY A 555 -28.93 26.16 16.76
N LEU A 556 -27.61 26.33 16.84
CA LEU A 556 -26.68 25.35 17.37
C LEU A 556 -26.35 25.65 18.85
N THR A 557 -26.10 24.62 19.65
CA THR A 557 -25.74 24.74 21.07
C THR A 557 -24.42 24.03 21.33
N THR A 558 -23.43 24.76 21.85
CA THR A 558 -22.11 24.21 22.21
C THR A 558 -22.23 22.99 23.13
N GLY A 559 -21.47 21.95 22.82
CA GLY A 559 -21.43 20.67 23.53
C GLY A 559 -22.61 19.74 23.24
N GLN A 560 -23.55 20.11 22.36
CA GLN A 560 -24.70 19.28 21.99
C GLN A 560 -24.52 18.67 20.59
N ALA A 561 -25.06 17.46 20.40
CA ALA A 561 -25.19 16.87 19.08
C ALA A 561 -26.13 17.74 18.22
N ALA A 562 -25.72 17.97 16.97
CA ALA A 562 -26.44 18.76 16.00
C ALA A 562 -26.42 18.09 14.63
N THR A 563 -27.45 18.37 13.83
CA THR A 563 -27.52 17.99 12.43
C THR A 563 -27.73 19.24 11.58
N VAL A 564 -26.88 19.43 10.57
CA VAL A 564 -26.99 20.53 9.61
C VAL A 564 -27.28 19.95 8.23
N SER A 565 -28.35 20.43 7.60
CA SER A 565 -28.64 20.13 6.20
C SER A 565 -27.89 21.12 5.31
N ILE A 566 -27.17 20.60 4.31
CA ILE A 566 -26.37 21.38 3.37
C ILE A 566 -26.97 21.21 1.98
N ARG A 567 -27.44 22.31 1.39
CA ARG A 567 -27.89 22.33 0.00
C ARG A 567 -26.73 22.78 -0.87
N VAL A 568 -26.37 21.94 -1.84
CA VAL A 568 -25.36 22.25 -2.85
C VAL A 568 -26.05 22.32 -4.20
N THR A 569 -25.92 23.45 -4.88
CA THR A 569 -26.42 23.65 -6.25
C THR A 569 -25.25 23.92 -7.18
N VAL A 570 -25.08 23.09 -8.22
CA VAL A 570 -24.02 23.25 -9.23
C VAL A 570 -24.67 23.41 -10.60
N ASP A 571 -24.38 24.51 -11.28
CA ASP A 571 -24.95 24.85 -12.59
C ASP A 571 -26.49 24.76 -12.62
N GLY A 572 -27.12 25.26 -11.55
CA GLY A 572 -28.59 25.22 -11.38
C GLY A 572 -29.17 23.88 -10.90
N ASN A 573 -28.36 22.83 -10.78
CA ASN A 573 -28.81 21.51 -10.34
C ASN A 573 -28.62 21.34 -8.83
N VAL A 574 -29.68 21.05 -8.09
CA VAL A 574 -29.60 20.73 -6.65
C VAL A 574 -29.13 19.30 -6.45
N MET A 575 -28.11 19.10 -5.62
CA MET A 575 -27.53 17.79 -5.32
C MET A 575 -28.28 17.14 -4.15
N LEU A 576 -28.87 15.98 -4.39
CA LEU A 576 -29.66 15.23 -3.41
C LEU A 576 -29.03 13.87 -3.11
N ASP A 577 -29.22 13.39 -1.88
CA ASP A 577 -28.82 12.04 -1.47
C ASP A 577 -29.70 10.96 -2.13
N ALA A 578 -29.42 9.69 -1.82
CA ALA A 578 -30.18 8.57 -2.37
C ALA A 578 -31.66 8.54 -1.94
N GLY A 579 -32.01 9.23 -0.85
CA GLY A 579 -33.38 9.38 -0.35
C GLY A 579 -34.10 10.61 -0.90
N GLY A 580 -33.47 11.39 -1.78
CA GLY A 580 -34.02 12.64 -2.32
C GLY A 580 -33.92 13.83 -1.36
N ASN A 581 -33.12 13.73 -0.29
CA ASN A 581 -32.92 14.79 0.69
C ASN A 581 -31.63 15.58 0.41
N ASN A 582 -31.48 16.74 1.04
CA ASN A 582 -30.21 17.46 1.04
C ASN A 582 -29.18 16.66 1.86
N PRO A 583 -27.89 16.66 1.47
CA PRO A 583 -26.81 16.14 2.30
C PRO A 583 -26.88 16.66 3.74
N GLN A 584 -26.75 15.77 4.73
CA GLN A 584 -26.77 16.11 6.16
C GLN A 584 -25.43 15.79 6.82
N LEU A 585 -24.95 16.70 7.66
CA LEU A 585 -23.78 16.51 8.53
C LEU A 585 -24.25 16.41 9.98
N SER A 586 -23.74 15.45 10.74
CA SER A 586 -24.08 15.26 12.16
C SER A 586 -22.81 15.26 13.00
N PHE A 587 -22.74 16.14 14.00
CA PHE A 587 -21.55 16.38 14.82
C PHE A 587 -21.93 16.98 16.18
N THR A 588 -20.97 17.03 17.12
CA THR A 588 -21.14 17.84 18.34
C THR A 588 -20.69 19.28 18.06
N ALA A 589 -21.59 20.25 18.24
CA ALA A 589 -21.25 21.66 18.04
C ALA A 589 -20.24 22.11 19.10
N LEU A 590 -19.16 22.79 18.70
CA LEU A 590 -18.09 23.22 19.62
C LEU A 590 -18.12 24.70 19.93
#